data_AF-A0A1Q9P7P1-F1
#
_entry.id   AF-A0A1Q9P7P1-F1
#
_cell.length_a   1.000
_cell.length_b   1.000
_cell.length_c   1.000
_cell.angle_alpha   90.00
_cell.angle_beta   90.00
_cell.angle_gamma   90.00
#
_symmetry.space_group_name_H-M   'P 1'
#
loop_
_entity.id
_entity.type
_entity.pdbx_description
1 polymer ?
#
loop_
_entity_poly.entity_id
_entity_poly.type
_entity_poly.pdbx_seq_one_letter_code
_entity_poly.pdbx_strand_id
1 'polypeptide(L)'
;MKAAAVKGMIPAGNKVSELRSNLVRLITEMPIVLNERFGEEGLKAVAEIFRRLGEQDAIAMKERLGLGESLKDAVDAWIVIGHVMGSKMDVTWESENRAVANHPFCPQYEEFKKNGKIYCEFACWPYVGAIGEKIAPGVKMEIVQPADMNRTCTKALVYTLTDVE
;
A
#
# COMPACT_ATOMS: atom_id res chain seq x y z
N MET A 1 21.70 27.00 4.35
CA MET A 1 21.53 26.14 3.16
C MET A 1 20.11 25.59 3.12
N LYS A 2 19.29 26.02 2.15
CA LYS A 2 17.98 25.44 1.81
C LYS A 2 17.87 25.50 0.28
N ALA A 3 18.49 24.54 -0.41
CA ALA A 3 18.82 24.65 -1.84
C ALA A 3 17.86 23.84 -2.74
N ALA A 4 17.64 24.35 -3.95
CA ALA A 4 16.85 23.79 -5.06
C ALA A 4 15.31 23.73 -4.91
N ALA A 5 14.75 23.08 -3.88
CA ALA A 5 13.30 22.80 -3.84
C ALA A 5 12.41 24.06 -3.71
N VAL A 6 12.88 25.06 -2.96
CA VAL A 6 12.16 26.33 -2.67
C VAL A 6 12.24 27.32 -3.85
N LYS A 7 13.23 27.16 -4.75
CA LYS A 7 13.44 28.06 -5.90
C LYS A 7 12.78 27.59 -7.21
N GLY A 8 11.90 26.59 -7.15
CA GLY A 8 11.25 26.06 -8.36
C GLY A 8 12.18 25.35 -9.35
N MET A 9 13.43 25.04 -8.97
CA MET A 9 14.45 24.50 -9.87
C MET A 9 14.27 23.00 -10.23
N ILE A 10 13.37 22.30 -9.55
CA ILE A 10 13.07 20.89 -9.81
C ILE A 10 11.65 20.81 -10.38
N PRO A 11 11.45 20.30 -11.61
CA PRO A 11 10.14 20.07 -12.18
C PRO A 11 9.25 19.25 -11.25
N ALA A 12 7.93 19.50 -11.25
CA ALA A 12 6.99 18.85 -10.34
C ALA A 12 7.04 17.31 -10.43
N GLY A 13 7.16 16.75 -11.64
CA GLY A 13 7.31 15.31 -11.84
C GLY A 13 8.56 14.73 -11.17
N ASN A 14 9.69 15.45 -11.23
CA ASN A 14 10.93 15.02 -10.58
C ASN A 14 10.80 15.06 -9.05
N LYS A 15 10.10 16.06 -8.48
CA LYS A 15 9.83 16.11 -7.04
C LYS A 15 9.04 14.89 -6.56
N VAL A 16 8.02 14.48 -7.31
CA VAL A 16 7.21 13.29 -6.98
C VAL A 16 8.05 12.02 -7.06
N SER A 17 8.90 11.89 -8.08
CA SER A 17 9.81 10.75 -8.22
C SER A 17 10.79 10.64 -7.05
N GLU A 18 11.39 11.75 -6.64
CA GLU A 18 12.32 11.79 -5.49
C GLU A 18 11.61 11.44 -4.18
N LEU A 19 10.43 12.00 -3.92
CA LEU A 19 9.65 11.67 -2.73
C LEU A 19 9.27 10.19 -2.70
N ARG A 20 8.81 9.66 -3.83
CA ARG A 20 8.47 8.25 -3.98
C ARG A 20 9.68 7.35 -3.71
N SER A 21 10.84 7.66 -4.30
CA SER A 21 12.06 6.87 -4.08
C SER A 21 12.45 6.83 -2.60
N ASN A 22 12.37 7.98 -1.91
CA ASN A 22 12.65 8.05 -0.48
C ASN A 22 11.65 7.25 0.35
N LEU A 23 10.36 7.29 0.01
CA LEU A 23 9.33 6.50 0.69
C LEU A 23 9.57 5.00 0.51
N VAL A 24 9.81 4.55 -0.72
CA VAL A 24 10.10 3.14 -0.98
C VAL A 24 11.34 2.69 -0.20
N ARG A 25 12.40 3.51 -0.17
CA ARG A 25 13.60 3.19 0.64
C ARG A 25 13.26 3.05 2.12
N LEU A 26 12.49 3.98 2.68
CA LEU A 26 12.08 3.91 4.09
C LEU A 26 11.28 2.63 4.39
N ILE A 27 10.30 2.32 3.54
CA ILE A 27 9.45 1.12 3.66
C ILE A 27 10.29 -0.15 3.54
N THR A 28 11.37 -0.13 2.75
CA THR A 28 12.31 -1.25 2.61
C THR A 28 13.23 -1.42 3.82
N GLU A 29 13.84 -0.33 4.29
CA GLU A 29 14.86 -0.38 5.35
C GLU A 29 14.26 -0.72 6.72
N MET A 30 13.06 -0.25 7.02
CA MET A 30 12.39 -0.52 8.29
C MET A 30 12.29 -2.02 8.64
N PRO A 31 11.68 -2.88 7.79
CA PRO A 31 11.59 -4.30 8.07
C PRO A 31 12.96 -5.01 8.08
N ILE A 32 13.94 -4.53 7.32
CA ILE A 32 15.30 -5.08 7.36
C ILE A 32 15.92 -4.86 8.74
N VAL A 33 16.04 -3.60 9.16
CA VAL A 33 16.70 -3.22 10.42
C VAL A 33 15.97 -3.80 11.63
N LEU A 34 14.65 -3.76 11.64
CA LEU A 34 13.87 -4.28 12.78
C LEU A 34 13.92 -5.81 12.84
N ASN A 35 13.95 -6.51 11.70
CA ASN A 35 14.17 -7.95 11.69
C ASN A 35 15.58 -8.34 12.18
N GLU A 36 16.61 -7.59 11.78
CA GLU A 36 17.99 -7.85 12.22
C GLU A 36 18.16 -7.69 13.74
N ARG A 37 17.49 -6.69 14.33
CA ARG A 37 17.64 -6.38 15.76
C ARG A 37 16.71 -7.16 16.67
N PHE A 38 15.49 -7.43 16.21
CA PHE A 38 14.41 -7.93 17.06
C PHE A 38 13.69 -9.15 16.47
N GLY A 39 14.13 -9.66 15.32
CA GLY A 39 13.53 -10.81 14.66
C GLY A 39 12.06 -10.58 14.31
N GLU A 40 11.24 -11.60 14.55
CA GLU A 40 9.81 -11.61 14.24
C GLU A 40 9.03 -10.51 14.98
N GLU A 41 9.37 -10.21 16.23
CA GLU A 41 8.72 -9.13 16.99
C GLU A 41 9.00 -7.76 16.37
N GLY A 42 10.20 -7.57 15.82
CA GLY A 42 10.52 -6.39 15.01
C GLY A 42 9.62 -6.26 13.78
N LEU A 43 9.36 -7.37 13.09
CA LEU A 43 8.48 -7.41 11.92
C LEU A 43 7.01 -7.19 12.27
N LYS A 44 6.53 -7.71 13.41
CA LYS A 44 5.19 -7.41 13.92
C LYS A 44 5.03 -5.93 14.24
N ALA A 45 6.06 -5.29 14.80
CA ALA A 45 6.05 -3.85 15.02
C ALA A 45 5.96 -3.06 13.69
N VAL A 46 6.67 -3.51 12.65
CA VAL A 46 6.57 -2.92 11.30
C VAL A 46 5.14 -3.03 10.76
N ALA A 47 4.52 -4.22 10.87
CA ALA A 47 3.15 -4.45 10.44
C ALA A 47 2.15 -3.53 11.16
N GLU A 48 2.30 -3.37 12.47
CA GLU A 48 1.45 -2.48 13.26
C GLU A 48 1.63 -1.00 12.87
N ILE A 49 2.87 -0.55 12.61
CA ILE A 49 3.12 0.80 12.11
C ILE A 49 2.39 1.03 10.79
N PHE A 50 2.56 0.13 9.82
CA PHE A 50 1.96 0.27 8.50
C PHE A 50 0.44 0.16 8.53
N ARG A 51 -0.12 -0.70 9.39
CA ARG A 51 -1.56 -0.75 9.62
C ARG A 51 -2.10 0.60 10.10
N ARG A 52 -1.49 1.19 11.13
CA ARG A 52 -1.90 2.51 11.66
C ARG A 52 -1.78 3.63 10.64
N LEU A 53 -0.69 3.64 9.86
CA LEU A 53 -0.53 4.62 8.78
C LEU A 53 -1.63 4.46 7.72
N GLY A 54 -1.95 3.22 7.34
CA GLY A 54 -3.03 2.96 6.39
C GLY A 54 -4.40 3.42 6.89
N GLU A 55 -4.70 3.25 8.18
CA GLU A 55 -5.94 3.76 8.78
C GLU A 55 -5.99 5.30 8.75
N GLN A 56 -4.87 5.97 9.06
CA GLN A 56 -4.79 7.43 9.03
C GLN A 56 -4.96 7.97 7.61
N ASP A 57 -4.30 7.34 6.64
CA ASP A 57 -4.39 7.73 5.24
C ASP A 57 -5.79 7.49 4.68
N ALA A 58 -6.47 6.39 5.03
CA ALA A 58 -7.87 6.18 4.67
C ALA A 58 -8.79 7.31 5.13
N ILE A 59 -8.67 7.72 6.40
CA ILE A 59 -9.46 8.83 6.96
C ILE A 59 -9.17 10.12 6.18
N ALA A 60 -7.90 10.43 5.94
CA ALA A 60 -7.50 11.60 5.19
C ALA A 60 -7.99 11.55 3.73
N MET A 61 -8.01 10.38 3.10
CA MET A 61 -8.50 10.19 1.73
C MET A 61 -10.01 10.39 1.66
N LYS A 62 -10.80 9.89 2.61
CA LYS A 62 -12.24 10.17 2.68
C LYS A 62 -12.51 11.66 2.76
N GLU A 63 -11.82 12.36 3.66
CA GLU A 63 -11.99 13.80 3.85
C GLU A 63 -11.55 14.63 2.62
N ARG A 64 -10.37 14.33 2.06
CA ARG A 64 -9.74 15.17 1.04
C ARG A 64 -10.17 14.85 -0.39
N LEU A 65 -10.52 13.60 -0.66
CA LEU A 65 -10.90 13.12 -1.99
C LEU A 65 -12.41 12.89 -2.12
N GLY A 66 -13.16 12.99 -1.01
CA GLY A 66 -14.61 12.79 -1.00
C GLY A 66 -15.02 11.35 -1.27
N LEU A 67 -14.20 10.37 -0.85
CA LEU A 67 -14.53 8.95 -0.99
C LEU A 67 -15.69 8.57 -0.07
N GLY A 68 -16.62 7.78 -0.60
CA GLY A 68 -17.72 7.18 0.14
C GLY A 68 -17.29 5.98 0.98
N GLU A 69 -18.22 5.02 1.12
CA GLU A 69 -18.05 3.82 1.94
C GLU A 69 -18.33 2.53 1.16
N SER A 70 -18.26 2.57 -0.17
CA SER A 70 -18.49 1.39 -1.00
C SER A 70 -17.21 0.61 -1.28
N LEU A 71 -17.36 -0.65 -1.75
CA LEU A 71 -16.25 -1.42 -2.30
C LEU A 71 -15.51 -0.65 -3.42
N LYS A 72 -16.25 0.09 -4.25
CA LYS A 72 -15.66 0.92 -5.29
C LYS A 72 -14.79 2.03 -4.72
N ASP A 73 -15.23 2.71 -3.67
CA ASP A 73 -14.42 3.75 -3.00
C ASP A 73 -13.13 3.17 -2.42
N ALA A 74 -13.20 1.97 -1.84
CA ALA A 74 -12.02 1.26 -1.33
C ALA A 74 -11.03 0.88 -2.45
N VAL A 75 -11.54 0.43 -3.60
CA VAL A 75 -10.74 0.16 -4.81
C VAL A 75 -10.12 1.44 -5.37
N ASP A 76 -10.89 2.53 -5.44
CA ASP A 76 -10.41 3.83 -5.91
C ASP A 76 -9.26 4.34 -5.04
N ALA A 77 -9.31 4.12 -3.73
CA ALA A 77 -8.20 4.45 -2.86
C ALA A 77 -6.93 3.60 -3.10
N TRP A 78 -7.08 2.30 -3.34
CA TRP A 78 -5.95 1.47 -3.76
C TRP A 78 -5.34 2.01 -5.06
N ILE A 79 -6.16 2.46 -6.01
CA ILE A 79 -5.70 3.04 -7.28
C ILE A 79 -4.92 4.34 -7.02
N VAL A 80 -5.43 5.23 -6.17
CA VAL A 80 -4.77 6.48 -5.81
C VAL A 80 -3.41 6.22 -5.17
N ILE A 81 -3.35 5.33 -4.18
CA ILE A 81 -2.09 4.97 -3.51
C ILE A 81 -1.14 4.27 -4.48
N GLY A 82 -1.63 3.41 -5.36
CA GLY A 82 -0.85 2.81 -6.44
C GLY A 82 -0.16 3.87 -7.30
N HIS A 83 -0.89 4.92 -7.72
CA HIS A 83 -0.33 6.03 -8.49
C HIS A 83 0.72 6.83 -7.70
N VAL A 84 0.46 7.12 -6.41
CA VAL A 84 1.42 7.79 -5.52
C VAL A 84 2.71 6.98 -5.42
N MET A 85 2.58 5.68 -5.16
CA MET A 85 3.70 4.75 -5.00
C MET A 85 4.36 4.35 -6.32
N GLY A 86 3.78 4.71 -7.47
CA GLY A 86 4.29 4.39 -8.80
C GLY A 86 4.09 2.92 -9.19
N SER A 87 3.17 2.22 -8.53
CA SER A 87 2.76 0.88 -8.89
C SER A 87 1.82 0.92 -10.09
N LYS A 88 1.91 -0.10 -10.95
CA LYS A 88 0.87 -0.40 -11.93
C LYS A 88 -0.05 -1.45 -11.34
N MET A 89 -1.35 -1.20 -11.43
CA MET A 89 -2.36 -2.06 -10.87
C MET A 89 -3.47 -2.24 -11.90
N ASP A 90 -3.73 -3.49 -12.25
CA ASP A 90 -4.84 -3.87 -13.13
C ASP A 90 -5.96 -4.42 -12.24
N VAL A 91 -7.12 -3.77 -12.28
CA VAL A 91 -8.27 -4.15 -11.47
C VAL A 91 -9.29 -4.86 -12.35
N THR A 92 -9.66 -6.08 -11.95
CA THR A 92 -10.72 -6.88 -12.55
C THR A 92 -11.86 -7.01 -11.54
N TRP A 93 -13.06 -6.61 -11.94
CA TRP A 93 -14.28 -6.85 -11.16
C TRP A 93 -14.79 -8.27 -11.46
N GLU A 94 -14.59 -9.18 -10.52
CA GLU A 94 -15.05 -10.58 -10.66
C GLU A 94 -16.54 -10.72 -10.30
N SER A 95 -17.05 -9.82 -9.45
CA SER A 95 -18.47 -9.69 -9.12
C SER A 95 -18.76 -8.31 -8.53
N GLU A 96 -20.02 -8.02 -8.22
CA GLU A 96 -20.42 -6.79 -7.50
C GLU A 96 -19.78 -6.67 -6.12
N ASN A 97 -19.39 -7.80 -5.51
CA ASN A 97 -18.82 -7.87 -4.17
C ASN A 97 -17.32 -8.23 -4.18
N ARG A 98 -16.65 -8.26 -5.34
CA ARG A 98 -15.25 -8.68 -5.44
C ARG A 98 -14.51 -7.97 -6.56
N ALA A 99 -13.44 -7.27 -6.18
CA ALA A 99 -12.49 -6.66 -7.10
C ALA A 99 -11.09 -7.25 -6.85
N VAL A 100 -10.47 -7.78 -7.90
CA VAL A 100 -9.12 -8.35 -7.87
C VAL A 100 -8.14 -7.36 -8.48
N ALA A 101 -7.06 -7.07 -7.76
CA ALA A 101 -6.00 -6.17 -8.14
C ALA A 101 -4.70 -6.95 -8.37
N ASN A 102 -4.34 -7.10 -9.64
CA ASN A 102 -3.04 -7.61 -10.06
C ASN A 102 -2.03 -6.46 -10.11
N HIS A 103 -0.78 -6.70 -9.69
CA HIS A 103 0.30 -5.71 -9.80
C HIS A 103 1.30 -6.10 -10.90
N PRO A 104 1.10 -5.73 -12.17
CA PRO A 104 2.12 -5.95 -13.21
C PRO A 104 3.47 -5.31 -12.88
N PHE A 105 3.46 -4.25 -12.06
CA PHE A 105 4.67 -3.59 -11.59
C PHE A 105 4.48 -3.01 -10.19
N CYS A 106 5.42 -3.30 -9.29
CA CYS A 106 5.41 -2.81 -7.92
C CYS A 106 6.83 -2.36 -7.51
N PRO A 107 7.11 -1.05 -7.38
CA PRO A 107 8.42 -0.55 -6.99
C PRO A 107 8.91 -1.11 -5.65
N GLN A 108 7.99 -1.26 -4.69
CA GLN A 108 8.31 -1.81 -3.37
C GLN A 108 8.77 -3.27 -3.45
N TYR A 109 8.16 -4.06 -4.34
CA TYR A 109 8.57 -5.43 -4.60
C TYR A 109 9.98 -5.50 -5.19
N GLU A 110 10.29 -4.63 -6.17
CA GLU A 110 11.62 -4.59 -6.78
C GLU A 110 12.72 -4.26 -5.75
N GLU A 111 12.47 -3.31 -4.85
CA GLU A 111 13.43 -3.00 -3.78
C GLU A 111 13.60 -4.12 -2.77
N PHE A 112 12.52 -4.79 -2.36
CA PHE A 112 12.63 -5.99 -1.52
C PHE A 112 13.41 -7.11 -2.20
N LYS A 113 13.12 -7.36 -3.48
CA LYS A 113 13.82 -8.38 -4.28
C LYS A 113 15.32 -8.11 -4.38
N LYS A 114 15.73 -6.85 -4.58
CA LYS A 114 17.16 -6.45 -4.57
C LYS A 114 17.86 -6.79 -3.26
N ASN A 115 17.13 -6.76 -2.15
CA ASN A 115 17.63 -7.10 -0.81
C ASN A 115 17.50 -8.60 -0.47
N GLY A 116 17.07 -9.43 -1.43
CA GLY A 116 17.02 -10.88 -1.28
C GLY A 116 15.89 -11.41 -0.40
N LYS A 117 14.96 -10.57 0.06
CA LYS A 117 13.84 -10.98 0.91
C LYS A 117 12.61 -10.11 0.71
N ILE A 118 11.45 -10.76 0.60
CA ILE A 118 10.14 -10.11 0.45
C ILE A 118 9.53 -9.85 1.83
N TYR A 119 9.15 -8.59 2.10
CA TYR A 119 8.53 -8.17 3.35
C TYR A 119 7.11 -7.61 3.17
N CYS A 120 6.43 -7.99 2.08
CA CYS A 120 5.09 -7.49 1.76
C CYS A 120 4.09 -7.73 2.89
N GLU A 121 4.16 -8.87 3.57
CA GLU A 121 3.30 -9.24 4.71
C GLU A 121 3.42 -8.29 5.90
N PHE A 122 4.60 -7.70 6.09
CA PHE A 122 4.86 -6.82 7.23
C PHE A 122 4.76 -5.34 6.89
N ALA A 123 4.74 -4.97 5.61
CA ALA A 123 4.73 -3.57 5.18
C ALA A 123 3.55 -3.24 4.25
N CYS A 124 3.58 -3.79 3.03
CA CYS A 124 2.57 -3.46 2.02
C CYS A 124 1.17 -3.94 2.41
N TRP A 125 1.02 -5.20 2.83
CA TRP A 125 -0.30 -5.79 3.11
C TRP A 125 -1.00 -5.12 4.28
N PRO A 126 -0.35 -4.88 5.45
CA PRO A 126 -1.00 -4.20 6.56
C PRO A 126 -1.42 -2.78 6.19
N TYR A 127 -0.60 -2.06 5.41
CA TYR A 127 -0.92 -0.71 4.95
C TYR A 127 -2.12 -0.67 4.01
N VAL A 128 -2.08 -1.40 2.89
CA VAL A 128 -3.16 -1.34 1.89
C VAL A 128 -4.42 -2.05 2.36
N GLY A 129 -4.30 -3.08 3.19
CA GLY A 129 -5.43 -3.72 3.86
C GLY A 129 -6.14 -2.72 4.76
N ALA A 130 -5.41 -2.05 5.65
CA ALA A 130 -5.98 -1.00 6.50
C ALA A 130 -6.67 0.11 5.69
N ILE A 131 -6.11 0.50 4.54
CA ILE A 131 -6.74 1.52 3.69
C ILE A 131 -8.10 1.05 3.16
N GLY A 132 -8.13 -0.11 2.50
CA GLY A 132 -9.36 -0.62 1.88
C GLY A 132 -10.46 -0.88 2.93
N GLU A 133 -10.09 -1.54 4.02
CA GLU A 133 -11.02 -1.93 5.08
C GLU A 133 -11.54 -0.73 5.90
N LYS A 134 -10.74 0.33 6.03
CA LYS A 134 -11.15 1.53 6.77
C LYS A 134 -12.03 2.46 5.93
N ILE A 135 -11.91 2.44 4.61
CA ILE A 135 -12.75 3.26 3.73
C ILE A 135 -14.20 2.81 3.78
N ALA A 136 -14.41 1.51 3.62
CA ALA A 136 -15.72 0.90 3.48
C ALA A 136 -15.92 -0.20 4.54
N PRO A 137 -16.69 0.07 5.61
CA PRO A 137 -17.06 -0.96 6.58
C PRO A 137 -17.73 -2.15 5.89
N GLY A 138 -17.23 -3.37 6.14
CA GLY A 138 -17.67 -4.60 5.46
C GLY A 138 -16.76 -5.03 4.31
N VAL A 139 -15.82 -4.20 3.86
CA VAL A 139 -14.77 -4.64 2.94
C VAL A 139 -13.65 -5.33 3.70
N LYS A 140 -13.12 -6.42 3.12
CA LYS A 140 -11.94 -7.16 3.58
C LYS A 140 -10.92 -7.35 2.48
N MET A 141 -9.65 -7.28 2.83
CA MET A 141 -8.56 -7.61 1.91
C MET A 141 -8.26 -9.10 1.96
N GLU A 142 -8.13 -9.71 0.78
CA GLU A 142 -7.61 -11.06 0.61
C GLU A 142 -6.29 -11.04 -0.15
N ILE A 143 -5.36 -11.92 0.24
CA ILE A 143 -4.16 -12.20 -0.55
C ILE A 143 -4.50 -13.39 -1.47
N VAL A 144 -4.88 -13.08 -2.71
CA VAL A 144 -5.12 -14.11 -3.75
C VAL A 144 -3.82 -14.84 -4.08
N GLN A 145 -2.72 -14.08 -4.16
CA GLN A 145 -1.41 -14.63 -4.45
C GLN A 145 -0.33 -13.75 -3.81
N PRO A 146 0.48 -14.28 -2.87
CA PRO A 146 1.57 -13.53 -2.28
C PRO A 146 2.69 -13.30 -3.31
N ALA A 147 3.44 -12.22 -3.12
CA ALA A 147 4.65 -11.99 -3.91
C ALA A 147 5.76 -12.96 -3.46
N ASP A 148 6.60 -13.37 -4.39
CA ASP A 148 7.79 -14.18 -4.15
C ASP A 148 8.95 -13.68 -5.01
N MET A 149 10.14 -14.29 -4.93
CA MET A 149 11.31 -13.80 -5.65
C MET A 149 11.16 -13.76 -7.19
N ASN A 150 10.13 -14.41 -7.74
CA ASN A 150 9.88 -14.51 -9.17
C ASN A 150 8.71 -13.67 -9.67
N ARG A 151 7.79 -13.26 -8.79
CA ARG A 151 6.59 -12.51 -9.17
C ARG A 151 6.05 -11.57 -8.09
N THR A 152 5.34 -10.55 -8.54
CA THR A 152 4.54 -9.64 -7.70
C THR A 152 3.29 -10.33 -7.14
N CYS A 153 2.55 -9.61 -6.29
CA CYS A 153 1.35 -10.13 -5.64
C CYS A 153 0.05 -9.74 -6.38
N THR A 154 -0.95 -10.59 -6.18
CA THR A 154 -2.36 -10.34 -6.52
C THR A 154 -3.15 -10.29 -5.23
N LYS A 155 -3.99 -9.25 -5.07
CA LYS A 155 -4.85 -9.08 -3.90
C LYS A 155 -6.29 -8.88 -4.35
N ALA A 156 -7.24 -9.07 -3.45
CA ALA A 156 -8.63 -8.71 -3.69
C ALA A 156 -9.17 -7.85 -2.57
N LEU A 157 -10.14 -7.00 -2.90
CA LEU A 157 -11.07 -6.44 -1.93
C LEU A 157 -12.41 -7.14 -2.13
N VAL A 158 -12.96 -7.64 -1.03
CA VAL A 158 -14.22 -8.38 -1.00
C VAL A 158 -15.17 -7.66 -0.06
N TYR A 159 -16.37 -7.37 -0.53
CA TYR A 159 -17.44 -6.90 0.34
C TYR A 159 -18.16 -8.11 0.93
N THR A 160 -18.03 -8.26 2.25
CA THR A 160 -18.83 -9.18 3.04
C THR A 160 -19.88 -8.35 3.77
N LEU A 161 -21.16 -8.68 3.60
CA LEU A 161 -22.20 -8.14 4.47
C LEU A 161 -21.81 -8.52 5.90
N THR A 162 -21.39 -7.53 6.69
CA THR A 162 -21.32 -7.70 8.13
C THR A 162 -22.74 -7.91 8.60
N ASP A 163 -23.01 -9.04 9.24
CA ASP A 163 -24.25 -9.24 9.99
C ASP A 163 -24.43 -8.02 10.89
N VAL A 164 -25.44 -7.21 10.58
CA VAL A 164 -25.81 -6.06 11.41
C VAL A 164 -26.47 -6.67 12.65
N GLU A 165 -25.77 -6.67 13.79
CA GLU A 165 -26.40 -6.84 15.10
C GLU A 165 -27.28 -5.63 15.44
#